data_AF-A0AA39HEJ0-F1
#
_entry.id   AF-A0AA39HEJ0-F1
#
_cell.length_a   1.000
_cell.length_b   1.000
_cell.length_c   1.000
_cell.angle_alpha   90.00
_cell.angle_beta   90.00
_cell.angle_gamma   90.00
#
_symmetry.space_group_name_H-M   'P 1'
#
loop_
_entity.id
_entity.type
_entity.pdbx_description
1 polymer ?
#
loop_
_entity_poly.entity_id
_entity_poly.type
_entity_poly.pdbx_seq_one_letter_code
_entity_poly.pdbx_strand_id
1 'polypeptide(L)'
;MLCALLLLVVCVLGLLPSDAAKCSANEICSTSHAHVCLNGTCVSACFIGGMRECQCDLEEDNYCYLCCGNERNACRPAHQHNILRTNGERWERETCARCRMNSMELEGLPCDDRDPQRLCLQGKCSNSVCSTKRQGEFCDRKMEKVCVEDVCENPCARFSPHLLPCECSEIDPNTGFASDDRCQLCCYDFSVKPASQRCQNAFRKYQIATSKNRPIWREGLDCVGGKKCNRYGICAAPGLLPSSLALGAPLLVTLLGL
;
A
#
# COMPACT_ATOMS: atom_id res chain seq x y z
N MET A 1 14.08 0.78 -64.09
CA MET A 1 13.81 1.95 -63.21
C MET A 1 12.91 1.47 -62.08
N LEU A 2 13.52 0.97 -60.99
CA LEU A 2 13.69 1.70 -59.72
C LEU A 2 12.35 1.94 -58.99
N CYS A 3 11.62 0.89 -58.59
CA CYS A 3 10.54 1.04 -57.61
C CYS A 3 10.14 -0.24 -56.84
N ALA A 4 10.94 -1.32 -56.88
CA ALA A 4 10.56 -2.59 -56.25
C ALA A 4 11.53 -3.08 -55.16
N LEU A 5 12.55 -2.29 -54.80
CA LEU A 5 13.64 -2.75 -53.91
C LEU A 5 13.61 -2.17 -52.50
N LEU A 6 12.59 -1.38 -52.11
CA LEU A 6 12.64 -0.57 -50.87
C LEU A 6 11.61 -0.91 -49.78
N LEU A 7 10.78 -1.95 -49.94
CA LEU A 7 9.73 -2.27 -48.96
C LEU A 7 9.88 -3.64 -48.27
N LEU A 8 10.96 -4.37 -48.52
CA LEU A 8 11.25 -5.67 -47.89
C LEU A 8 12.33 -5.62 -46.78
N VAL A 9 12.79 -4.44 -46.37
CA VAL A 9 13.85 -4.27 -45.34
C VAL A 9 13.28 -3.92 -43.95
N VAL A 10 11.96 -3.72 -43.80
CA VAL A 10 11.35 -3.31 -42.52
C VAL A 10 10.87 -4.51 -41.67
N CYS A 11 11.26 -5.74 -42.01
CA CYS A 11 10.70 -6.92 -41.35
C CYS A 11 11.51 -7.53 -40.18
N VAL A 12 12.71 -7.08 -39.80
CA VAL A 12 13.48 -7.84 -38.76
C VAL A 12 14.40 -6.99 -37.85
N LEU A 13 14.07 -5.75 -37.54
CA LEU A 13 14.87 -4.95 -36.58
C LEU A 13 14.04 -4.28 -35.47
N GLY A 14 12.88 -4.85 -35.18
CA GLY A 14 12.13 -4.56 -33.96
C GLY A 14 12.66 -5.40 -32.79
N LEU A 15 13.67 -4.88 -32.10
CA LEU A 15 13.93 -5.06 -30.67
C LEU A 15 13.94 -6.51 -30.13
N LEU A 16 15.02 -7.24 -30.43
CA LEU A 16 15.54 -8.23 -29.50
C LEU A 16 16.59 -7.52 -28.61
N PRO A 17 16.35 -7.31 -27.30
CA PRO A 17 17.44 -7.05 -26.39
C PRO A 17 17.99 -8.41 -25.96
N SER A 18 19.00 -8.88 -26.67
CA SER A 18 19.87 -9.92 -26.14
C SER A 18 21.23 -9.76 -26.76
N ASP A 19 21.91 -8.69 -26.32
CA ASP A 19 23.31 -8.87 -25.98
C ASP A 19 23.38 -10.15 -25.15
N ALA A 20 23.85 -11.23 -25.77
CA ALA A 20 24.27 -12.41 -25.05
C ALA A 20 25.46 -11.97 -24.20
N ALA A 21 25.17 -11.37 -23.05
CA ALA A 21 26.14 -10.95 -22.07
C ALA A 21 26.97 -12.19 -21.76
N LYS A 22 28.20 -12.19 -22.28
CA LYS A 22 29.15 -13.27 -22.03
C LYS A 22 29.42 -13.29 -20.54
N CYS A 23 29.27 -14.45 -19.93
CA CYS A 23 29.40 -14.62 -18.50
C CYS A 23 30.25 -15.86 -18.20
N SER A 24 30.85 -15.90 -17.02
CA SER A 24 31.57 -17.07 -16.53
C SER A 24 30.56 -18.09 -15.99
N ALA A 25 30.81 -19.39 -16.25
CA ALA A 25 29.86 -20.46 -15.96
C ALA A 25 29.43 -20.46 -14.48
N ASN A 26 28.13 -20.65 -14.22
CA ASN A 26 27.51 -20.65 -12.90
C ASN A 26 27.55 -19.32 -12.11
N GLU A 27 27.87 -18.19 -12.73
CA GLU A 27 27.75 -16.87 -12.09
C GLU A 27 26.36 -16.24 -12.28
N ILE A 28 25.98 -15.34 -11.35
CA ILE A 28 24.76 -14.54 -11.46
C ILE A 28 25.04 -13.35 -12.38
N CYS A 29 24.35 -13.30 -13.51
CA CYS A 29 24.47 -12.21 -14.47
C CYS A 29 23.71 -10.95 -14.08
N SER A 30 22.59 -11.11 -13.38
CA SER A 30 21.75 -10.01 -12.93
C SER A 30 21.07 -10.37 -11.62
N THR A 31 21.31 -9.54 -10.60
CA THR A 31 20.64 -9.66 -9.29
C THR A 31 19.18 -9.20 -9.34
N SER A 32 18.84 -8.29 -10.26
CA SER A 32 17.51 -7.68 -10.38
C SER A 32 16.53 -8.48 -11.23
N HIS A 33 17.02 -9.24 -12.21
CA HIS A 33 16.20 -10.04 -13.15
C HIS A 33 16.52 -11.54 -13.10
N ALA A 34 17.22 -11.98 -12.04
CA ALA A 34 17.48 -13.40 -11.77
C ALA A 34 18.05 -14.18 -12.97
N HIS A 35 19.05 -13.59 -13.63
CA HIS A 35 19.75 -14.24 -14.74
C HIS A 35 20.97 -15.01 -14.21
N VAL A 36 21.12 -16.24 -14.67
CA VAL A 36 22.22 -17.15 -14.34
C VAL A 36 23.00 -17.46 -15.61
N CYS A 37 24.31 -17.56 -15.49
CA CYS A 37 25.16 -17.96 -16.59
C CYS A 37 25.07 -19.46 -16.86
N LEU A 38 24.62 -19.82 -18.06
CA LEU A 38 24.63 -21.19 -18.56
C LEU A 38 25.33 -21.22 -19.93
N ASN A 39 26.32 -22.10 -20.09
CA ASN A 39 27.10 -22.25 -21.32
C ASN A 39 27.71 -20.92 -21.84
N GLY A 40 28.14 -20.06 -20.94
CA GLY A 40 28.74 -18.76 -21.29
C GLY A 40 27.73 -17.68 -21.69
N THR A 41 26.43 -17.94 -21.54
CA THR A 41 25.34 -17.00 -21.84
C THR A 41 24.43 -16.80 -20.64
N CYS A 42 24.00 -15.55 -20.42
CA CYS A 42 23.05 -15.23 -19.37
C CYS A 42 21.64 -15.68 -19.76
N VAL A 43 21.06 -16.61 -18.99
CA VAL A 43 19.70 -17.11 -19.15
C VAL A 43 18.88 -16.83 -17.90
N SER A 44 17.56 -16.68 -18.01
CA SER A 44 16.72 -16.49 -16.82
C SER A 44 16.61 -17.79 -16.01
N ALA A 45 16.51 -17.67 -14.67
CA ALA A 45 16.29 -18.83 -13.82
C ALA A 45 14.98 -19.58 -14.16
N CYS A 46 13.94 -18.86 -14.62
CA CYS A 46 12.71 -19.47 -15.13
C CYS A 46 12.96 -20.41 -16.31
N PHE A 47 13.84 -20.02 -17.24
CA PHE A 47 14.14 -20.80 -18.45
C PHE A 47 14.80 -22.14 -18.12
N ILE A 48 15.68 -22.18 -17.11
CA ILE A 48 16.29 -23.42 -16.61
C ILE A 48 15.20 -24.38 -16.10
N GLY A 49 14.16 -23.85 -15.47
CA GLY A 49 12.99 -24.60 -15.03
C GLY A 49 11.95 -24.90 -16.12
N GLY A 50 12.24 -24.64 -17.40
CA GLY A 50 11.29 -24.85 -18.51
C GLY A 50 10.10 -23.89 -18.50
N MET A 51 10.28 -22.72 -17.90
CA MET A 51 9.28 -21.66 -17.76
C MET A 51 9.79 -20.34 -18.32
N ARG A 52 8.90 -19.35 -18.44
CA ARG A 52 9.24 -17.98 -18.83
C ARG A 52 8.95 -17.05 -17.67
N GLU A 53 9.69 -15.95 -17.63
CA GLU A 53 9.35 -14.84 -16.74
C GLU A 53 7.98 -14.28 -17.14
N CYS A 54 7.17 -13.98 -16.14
CA CYS A 54 5.80 -13.52 -16.32
C CYS A 54 5.44 -12.57 -15.17
N GLN A 55 4.27 -11.95 -15.24
CA GLN A 55 3.75 -11.09 -14.19
C GLN A 55 2.76 -11.89 -13.33
N CYS A 56 3.08 -12.07 -12.05
CA CYS A 56 2.21 -12.70 -11.06
C CYS A 56 0.89 -11.93 -10.90
N ASP A 57 -0.15 -12.64 -10.50
CA ASP A 57 -1.47 -12.07 -10.23
C ASP A 57 -1.46 -11.03 -9.09
N LEU A 58 -0.58 -11.22 -8.09
CA LEU A 58 -0.40 -10.31 -6.98
C LEU A 58 0.71 -9.30 -7.29
N GLU A 59 0.40 -8.01 -7.14
CA GLU A 59 1.36 -6.94 -7.38
C GLU A 59 2.54 -6.99 -6.39
N GLU A 60 2.29 -7.37 -5.13
CA GLU A 60 3.36 -7.52 -4.14
C GLU A 60 4.35 -8.62 -4.56
N ASP A 61 3.85 -9.70 -5.16
CA ASP A 61 4.69 -10.80 -5.60
C ASP A 61 5.56 -10.40 -6.80
N ASN A 62 5.06 -9.56 -7.72
CA ASN A 62 5.87 -9.00 -8.81
C ASN A 62 7.02 -8.14 -8.29
N TYR A 63 6.76 -7.43 -7.19
CA TYR A 63 7.73 -6.54 -6.57
C TYR A 63 8.76 -7.30 -5.73
N CYS A 64 8.36 -8.42 -5.13
CA CYS A 64 9.24 -9.20 -4.26
C CYS A 64 9.99 -10.31 -4.96
N TYR A 65 9.38 -10.99 -5.92
CA TYR A 65 9.87 -12.25 -6.43
C TYR A 65 10.03 -12.23 -7.94
N LEU A 66 10.95 -13.07 -8.43
CA LEU A 66 10.87 -13.54 -9.80
C LEU A 66 9.60 -14.38 -9.95
N CYS A 67 8.78 -14.05 -10.95
CA CYS A 67 7.56 -14.79 -11.27
C CYS A 67 7.80 -15.64 -12.51
N CYS A 68 7.51 -16.94 -12.41
CA CYS A 68 7.70 -17.90 -13.49
C CYS A 68 6.38 -18.61 -13.82
N GLY A 69 6.17 -18.88 -15.10
CA GLY A 69 4.99 -19.59 -15.60
C GLY A 69 5.19 -20.14 -17.00
N ASN A 70 4.27 -20.99 -17.45
CA ASN A 70 4.18 -21.49 -18.82
C ASN A 70 2.73 -21.90 -19.14
N GLU A 71 2.51 -22.58 -20.26
CA GLU A 71 1.17 -23.03 -20.67
C GLU A 71 0.54 -24.05 -19.70
N ARG A 72 1.33 -24.73 -18.86
CA ARG A 72 0.87 -25.76 -17.92
C ARG A 72 0.82 -25.28 -16.46
N ASN A 73 1.63 -24.30 -16.11
CA ASN A 73 1.80 -23.77 -14.77
C ASN A 73 1.43 -22.29 -14.75
N ALA A 74 0.49 -21.93 -13.87
CA ALA A 74 0.12 -20.54 -13.64
C ALA A 74 1.33 -19.68 -13.25
N CYS A 75 1.28 -18.39 -13.64
CA CYS A 75 2.33 -17.45 -13.29
C CYS A 75 2.35 -17.22 -11.77
N ARG A 76 3.39 -17.68 -11.11
CA ARG A 76 3.53 -17.64 -9.65
C ARG A 76 4.99 -17.38 -9.26
N PRO A 77 5.26 -16.97 -8.02
CA PRO A 77 6.63 -16.79 -7.55
C PRO A 77 7.48 -18.04 -7.79
N ALA A 78 8.71 -17.85 -8.31
CA ALA A 78 9.62 -18.90 -8.74
C ALA A 78 9.84 -20.00 -7.68
N HIS A 79 9.91 -19.60 -6.41
CA HIS A 79 10.07 -20.52 -5.28
C HIS A 79 8.89 -21.49 -5.10
N GLN A 80 7.67 -21.12 -5.53
CA GLN A 80 6.51 -22.03 -5.52
C GLN A 80 6.65 -23.15 -6.56
N HIS A 81 7.47 -22.94 -7.59
CA HIS A 81 7.83 -23.95 -8.58
C HIS A 81 9.17 -24.64 -8.26
N ASN A 82 9.70 -24.47 -7.04
CA ASN A 82 11.02 -24.95 -6.61
C ASN A 82 12.21 -24.40 -7.43
N ILE A 83 12.03 -23.25 -8.10
CA ILE A 83 13.13 -22.53 -8.74
C ILE A 83 13.77 -21.64 -7.67
N LEU A 84 14.89 -22.12 -7.12
CA LEU A 84 15.69 -21.44 -6.09
C LEU A 84 17.08 -21.09 -6.64
N ARG A 85 17.81 -20.28 -5.89
CA ARG A 85 19.24 -20.04 -6.12
C ARG A 85 20.05 -21.29 -5.76
N THR A 86 21.30 -21.35 -6.21
CA THR A 86 22.22 -22.48 -5.95
C THR A 86 22.50 -22.69 -4.45
N ASN A 87 22.39 -21.64 -3.64
CA ASN A 87 22.51 -21.69 -2.17
C ASN A 87 21.19 -22.04 -1.46
N GLY A 88 20.11 -22.33 -2.20
CA GLY A 88 18.78 -22.63 -1.65
C GLY A 88 17.93 -21.41 -1.30
N GLU A 89 18.42 -20.19 -1.52
CA GLU A 89 17.64 -18.97 -1.31
C GLU A 89 16.59 -18.75 -2.40
N ARG A 90 15.54 -17.99 -2.06
CA ARG A 90 14.52 -17.60 -3.03
C ARG A 90 15.08 -16.55 -4.00
N TRP A 91 14.60 -16.54 -5.23
CA TRP A 91 14.83 -15.44 -6.15
C TRP A 91 13.99 -14.23 -5.74
N GLU A 92 14.44 -13.54 -4.69
CA GLU A 92 13.84 -12.34 -4.10
C GLU A 92 14.61 -11.08 -4.50
N ARG A 93 13.88 -9.99 -4.74
CA ARG A 93 14.45 -8.66 -5.00
C ARG A 93 14.95 -8.03 -3.70
N GLU A 94 15.91 -7.12 -3.79
CA GLU A 94 16.49 -6.44 -2.62
C GLU A 94 15.45 -5.70 -1.76
N THR A 95 14.39 -5.19 -2.39
CA THR A 95 13.28 -4.48 -1.72
C THR A 95 12.58 -5.35 -0.68
N CYS A 96 12.31 -6.63 -0.99
CA CYS A 96 11.66 -7.55 -0.06
C CYS A 96 12.65 -8.34 0.80
N ALA A 97 13.90 -8.51 0.35
CA ALA A 97 14.96 -9.04 1.20
C ALA A 97 15.15 -8.17 2.47
N ARG A 98 14.96 -6.85 2.36
CA ARG A 98 14.96 -5.94 3.53
C ARG A 98 13.85 -6.23 4.53
N CYS A 99 12.73 -6.81 4.09
CA CYS A 99 11.63 -7.20 4.95
C CYS A 99 11.88 -8.49 5.73
N ARG A 100 12.94 -9.24 5.38
CA ARG A 100 13.30 -10.50 6.01
C ARG A 100 14.80 -10.55 6.29
N MET A 101 15.21 -10.25 7.51
CA MET A 101 16.62 -10.37 7.91
C MET A 101 16.77 -11.56 8.85
N ASN A 102 17.65 -12.52 8.51
CA ASN A 102 17.90 -13.73 9.32
C ASN A 102 16.63 -14.51 9.70
N SER A 103 15.70 -14.69 8.76
CA SER A 103 14.40 -15.34 8.97
C SER A 103 13.44 -14.64 9.94
N MET A 104 13.74 -13.40 10.35
CA MET A 104 12.79 -12.53 11.06
C MET A 104 12.10 -11.57 10.09
N GLU A 105 10.77 -11.49 10.18
CA GLU A 105 9.96 -10.56 9.41
C GLU A 105 9.97 -9.18 10.10
N LEU A 106 10.47 -8.18 9.39
CA LEU A 106 10.60 -6.81 9.91
C LEU A 106 9.39 -5.99 9.47
N GLU A 107 8.30 -6.06 10.22
CA GLU A 107 7.07 -5.35 9.88
C GLU A 107 7.19 -3.83 10.04
N GLY A 108 6.54 -3.09 9.15
CA GLY A 108 6.40 -1.64 9.22
C GLY A 108 7.61 -0.81 8.78
N LEU A 109 8.69 -1.46 8.29
CA LEU A 109 9.83 -0.76 7.69
C LEU A 109 9.58 -0.45 6.21
N PRO A 110 10.07 0.70 5.70
CA PRO A 110 10.01 0.99 4.27
C PRO A 110 10.84 -0.02 3.50
N CYS A 111 10.23 -0.63 2.49
CA CYS A 111 10.83 -1.67 1.67
C CYS A 111 11.28 -1.17 0.30
N ASP A 112 10.87 0.02 -0.11
CA ASP A 112 11.25 0.66 -1.37
C ASP A 112 11.90 2.03 -1.11
N ASP A 113 13.13 2.23 -1.61
CA ASP A 113 13.85 3.51 -1.51
C ASP A 113 13.23 4.60 -2.39
N ARG A 114 12.52 4.20 -3.46
CA ARG A 114 11.82 5.11 -4.38
C ARG A 114 10.44 5.48 -3.87
N ASP A 115 9.83 4.60 -3.08
CA ASP A 115 8.51 4.79 -2.50
C ASP A 115 8.49 4.41 -1.00
N PRO A 116 8.74 5.38 -0.09
CA PRO A 116 8.76 5.12 1.34
C PRO A 116 7.37 4.78 1.91
N GLN A 117 6.30 4.79 1.10
CA GLN A 117 4.95 4.41 1.51
C GLN A 117 4.73 2.90 1.46
N ARG A 118 5.57 2.17 0.74
CA ARG A 118 5.58 0.71 0.72
C ARG A 118 6.29 0.20 1.97
N LEU A 119 5.56 -0.56 2.78
CA LEU A 119 6.09 -1.15 4.00
C LEU A 119 6.16 -2.66 3.91
N CYS A 120 7.09 -3.21 4.67
CA CYS A 120 7.15 -4.63 4.96
C CYS A 120 5.92 -5.07 5.78
N LEU A 121 5.08 -5.93 5.20
CA LEU A 121 3.96 -6.59 5.87
C LEU A 121 4.06 -8.10 5.58
N GLN A 122 4.05 -8.95 6.62
CA GLN A 122 4.15 -10.42 6.46
C GLN A 122 5.34 -10.87 5.59
N GLY A 123 6.49 -10.20 5.77
CA GLY A 123 7.71 -10.44 4.98
C GLY A 123 7.63 -10.05 3.50
N LYS A 124 6.57 -9.37 3.05
CA LYS A 124 6.43 -8.84 1.68
C LYS A 124 6.44 -7.32 1.68
N CYS A 125 6.87 -6.71 0.59
CA CYS A 125 6.73 -5.28 0.37
C CYS A 125 5.32 -4.99 -0.12
N SER A 126 4.49 -4.44 0.77
CA SER A 126 3.08 -4.13 0.51
C SER A 126 2.92 -2.86 -0.33
N ASN A 127 1.78 -2.75 -1.01
CA ASN A 127 1.43 -1.64 -1.87
C ASN A 127 1.28 -0.31 -1.10
N SER A 128 0.76 -0.32 0.14
CA SER A 128 0.80 0.84 1.06
C SER A 128 0.34 0.52 2.50
N VAL A 129 0.82 1.31 3.47
CA VAL A 129 0.33 1.32 4.88
C VAL A 129 -1.19 1.51 4.97
N CYS A 130 -1.75 2.19 3.98
CA CYS A 130 -3.13 2.64 3.98
C CYS A 130 -4.12 1.55 3.58
N SER A 131 -3.65 0.45 2.99
CA SER A 131 -4.47 -0.71 2.61
C SER A 131 -5.31 -1.29 3.76
N THR A 132 -4.82 -1.22 4.99
CA THR A 132 -5.51 -1.72 6.20
C THR A 132 -6.13 -0.63 7.06
N LYS A 133 -5.98 0.64 6.66
CA LYS A 133 -6.42 1.82 7.41
C LYS A 133 -7.60 2.49 6.71
N ARG A 134 -8.37 3.26 7.46
CA ARG A 134 -9.49 4.03 6.88
C ARG A 134 -9.00 5.33 6.27
N GLN A 135 -9.81 5.89 5.37
CA GLN A 135 -9.51 7.20 4.79
C GLN A 135 -9.44 8.26 5.90
N GLY A 136 -8.40 9.08 5.79
CA GLY A 136 -8.09 10.13 6.74
C GLY A 136 -7.35 9.65 7.98
N GLU A 137 -7.22 8.35 8.26
CA GLU A 137 -6.54 7.85 9.46
C GLU A 137 -5.04 8.15 9.42
N PHE A 138 -4.42 8.36 10.59
CA PHE A 138 -2.98 8.56 10.68
C PHE A 138 -2.23 7.29 10.26
N CYS A 139 -1.29 7.44 9.34
CA CYS A 139 -0.49 6.34 8.80
C CYS A 139 0.94 6.30 9.36
N ASP A 140 1.36 7.35 10.06
CA ASP A 140 2.66 7.47 10.68
C ASP A 140 2.56 7.55 12.21
N ARG A 141 3.62 7.16 12.91
CA ARG A 141 3.67 7.17 14.38
C ARG A 141 3.71 8.60 14.97
N LYS A 142 4.15 9.59 14.20
CA LYS A 142 4.26 10.99 14.65
C LYS A 142 2.96 11.77 14.46
N MET A 143 1.93 11.17 13.85
CA MET A 143 0.66 11.82 13.52
C MET A 143 0.84 13.04 12.59
N GLU A 144 1.82 12.99 11.69
CA GLU A 144 2.10 14.05 10.71
C GLU A 144 1.51 13.74 9.33
N LYS A 145 1.10 12.48 9.08
CA LYS A 145 0.61 11.98 7.79
C LYS A 145 -0.66 11.16 7.95
N VAL A 146 -1.53 11.24 6.97
CA VAL A 146 -2.81 10.52 6.92
C VAL A 146 -2.96 9.74 5.63
N CYS A 147 -3.81 8.73 5.65
CA CYS A 147 -4.19 7.96 4.48
C CYS A 147 -5.18 8.72 3.59
N VAL A 148 -4.80 9.01 2.36
CA VAL A 148 -5.65 9.66 1.35
C VAL A 148 -5.57 8.85 0.07
N GLU A 149 -6.69 8.28 -0.39
CA GLU A 149 -6.72 7.49 -1.64
C GLU A 149 -5.61 6.42 -1.70
N ASP A 150 -5.44 5.66 -0.61
CA ASP A 150 -4.40 4.64 -0.38
C ASP A 150 -2.95 5.13 -0.31
N VAL A 151 -2.75 6.45 -0.23
CA VAL A 151 -1.43 7.10 -0.14
C VAL A 151 -1.20 7.66 1.27
N CYS A 152 -0.05 7.36 1.88
CA CYS A 152 0.33 7.87 3.21
C CYS A 152 1.11 9.19 3.09
N GLU A 153 0.43 10.32 3.28
CA GLU A 153 1.01 11.65 3.02
C GLU A 153 0.54 12.72 4.00
N ASN A 154 1.21 13.88 3.98
CA ASN A 154 0.71 15.08 4.64
C ASN A 154 -0.01 15.97 3.59
N PRO A 155 -1.35 15.89 3.48
CA PRO A 155 -2.10 16.72 2.54
C PRO A 155 -2.01 18.22 2.85
N CYS A 156 -1.81 18.62 4.12
CA CYS A 156 -1.64 20.02 4.53
C CYS A 156 -0.34 20.63 4.01
N ALA A 157 0.73 19.82 3.91
CA ALA A 157 2.01 20.24 3.34
C ALA A 157 1.92 20.66 1.87
N ARG A 158 0.88 20.24 1.13
CA ARG A 158 0.62 20.65 -0.26
C ARG A 158 0.34 22.14 -0.39
N PHE A 159 -0.32 22.72 0.61
CA PHE A 159 -0.56 24.17 0.67
C PHE A 159 0.68 24.88 1.21
N SER A 160 1.23 24.38 2.32
CA SER A 160 2.41 24.96 2.93
C SER A 160 3.15 23.94 3.81
N PRO A 161 4.49 23.82 3.72
CA PRO A 161 5.25 22.73 4.32
C PRO A 161 5.23 22.71 5.86
N HIS A 162 4.87 23.82 6.51
CA HIS A 162 4.78 23.89 7.97
C HIS A 162 3.39 23.49 8.52
N LEU A 163 2.41 23.24 7.65
CA LEU A 163 1.09 22.82 8.08
C LEU A 163 1.06 21.32 8.34
N LEU A 164 0.42 20.94 9.44
CA LEU A 164 0.28 19.53 9.84
C LEU A 164 -1.19 19.13 9.87
N PRO A 165 -1.53 17.86 9.62
CA PRO A 165 -2.89 17.37 9.81
C PRO A 165 -3.31 17.50 11.28
N CYS A 166 -4.56 17.89 11.52
CA CYS A 166 -5.16 17.91 12.85
C CYS A 166 -6.64 17.55 12.79
N GLU A 167 -7.21 17.28 13.95
CA GLU A 167 -8.65 17.03 14.07
C GLU A 167 -9.41 18.34 14.29
N CYS A 168 -10.41 18.57 13.46
CA CYS A 168 -11.33 19.68 13.66
C CYS A 168 -12.04 19.54 15.02
N SER A 169 -12.27 20.67 15.70
CA SER A 169 -12.95 20.69 17.00
C SER A 169 -14.35 20.09 16.92
N GLU A 170 -14.78 19.38 17.97
CA GLU A 170 -16.14 18.84 18.05
C GLU A 170 -17.20 19.92 18.14
N ILE A 171 -16.87 21.02 18.82
CA ILE A 171 -17.70 22.21 18.98
C ILE A 171 -16.98 23.38 18.32
N ASP A 172 -17.68 24.11 17.46
CA ASP A 172 -17.14 25.31 16.81
C ASP A 172 -16.90 26.39 17.88
N PRO A 173 -15.67 26.90 18.02
CA PRO A 173 -15.33 27.87 19.05
C PRO A 173 -16.02 29.23 18.88
N ASN A 174 -16.50 29.56 17.68
CA ASN A 174 -17.17 30.84 17.41
C ASN A 174 -18.67 30.76 17.66
N THR A 175 -19.29 29.61 17.39
CA THR A 175 -20.75 29.47 17.47
C THR A 175 -21.23 28.68 18.68
N GLY A 176 -20.37 27.84 19.28
CA GLY A 176 -20.72 26.97 20.40
C GLY A 176 -21.58 25.76 20.02
N PHE A 177 -21.82 25.54 18.73
CA PHE A 177 -22.58 24.39 18.22
C PHE A 177 -21.66 23.26 17.73
N ALA A 178 -22.24 22.08 17.51
CA ALA A 178 -21.52 20.97 16.90
C ALA A 178 -20.91 21.39 15.55
N SER A 179 -19.64 21.09 15.35
CA SER A 179 -18.90 21.51 14.17
C SER A 179 -19.29 20.68 12.95
N ASP A 180 -19.75 21.35 11.88
CA ASP A 180 -19.98 20.76 10.56
C ASP A 180 -18.69 20.25 9.90
N ASP A 181 -17.54 20.74 10.38
CA ASP A 181 -16.23 20.41 9.86
C ASP A 181 -15.60 19.22 10.60
N ARG A 182 -16.22 18.69 11.67
CA ARG A 182 -15.65 17.64 12.53
C ARG A 182 -15.16 16.41 11.75
N CYS A 183 -15.93 15.98 10.75
CA CYS A 183 -15.62 14.79 9.96
C CYS A 183 -14.71 15.06 8.76
N GLN A 184 -14.23 16.28 8.60
CA GLN A 184 -13.31 16.67 7.54
C GLN A 184 -11.89 16.75 8.08
N LEU A 185 -10.92 16.67 7.18
CA LEU A 185 -9.54 16.98 7.49
C LEU A 185 -9.41 18.47 7.86
N CYS A 186 -8.70 18.75 8.96
CA CYS A 186 -8.21 20.09 9.28
C CYS A 186 -6.68 20.15 9.19
N CYS A 187 -6.16 21.36 8.98
CA CYS A 187 -4.74 21.67 9.00
C CYS A 187 -4.41 22.61 10.15
N TYR A 188 -3.38 22.27 10.90
CA TYR A 188 -2.85 23.02 12.02
C TYR A 188 -1.80 24.03 11.54
N ASP A 189 -2.01 25.29 11.90
CA ASP A 189 -1.11 26.38 11.60
C ASP A 189 -0.58 27.01 12.90
N PHE A 190 0.72 26.87 13.16
CA PHE A 190 1.38 27.43 14.35
C PHE A 190 1.38 28.96 14.39
N SER A 191 1.25 29.61 13.24
CA SER A 191 1.30 31.07 13.12
C SER A 191 0.00 31.75 13.56
N VAL A 192 -1.12 31.01 13.53
CA VAL A 192 -2.45 31.55 13.85
C VAL A 192 -2.63 31.73 15.37
N LYS A 193 -3.21 32.87 15.74
CA LYS A 193 -3.68 33.19 17.08
C LYS A 193 -5.15 33.61 17.02
N PRO A 194 -6.01 33.22 17.99
CA PRO A 194 -5.70 32.45 19.20
C PRO A 194 -5.41 30.96 18.93
N ALA A 195 -4.82 30.27 19.91
CA ALA A 195 -4.45 28.85 19.78
C ALA A 195 -5.63 27.93 19.44
N SER A 196 -6.84 28.28 19.92
CA SER A 196 -8.10 27.58 19.61
C SER A 196 -8.46 27.59 18.13
N GLN A 197 -7.92 28.52 17.35
CA GLN A 197 -8.18 28.64 15.91
C GLN A 197 -7.04 28.09 15.05
N ARG A 198 -6.03 27.44 15.63
CA ARG A 198 -4.90 26.94 14.84
C ARG A 198 -5.26 25.78 13.92
N CYS A 199 -6.22 24.95 14.32
CA CYS A 199 -6.71 23.85 13.52
C CYS A 199 -7.92 24.31 12.71
N GLN A 200 -7.79 24.41 11.39
CA GLN A 200 -8.82 24.94 10.50
C GLN A 200 -9.08 24.01 9.31
N ASN A 201 -10.32 24.02 8.82
CA ASN A 201 -10.78 23.10 7.79
C ASN A 201 -9.91 23.14 6.52
N ALA A 202 -9.40 21.96 6.12
CA ALA A 202 -8.47 21.82 4.99
C ALA A 202 -9.13 22.19 3.65
N PHE A 203 -10.37 21.79 3.45
CA PHE A 203 -11.11 21.99 2.21
C PHE A 203 -11.55 23.46 2.04
N ARG A 204 -12.26 24.01 3.03
CA ARG A 204 -12.82 25.36 2.97
C ARG A 204 -11.75 26.45 2.96
N LYS A 205 -10.74 26.34 3.83
CA LYS A 205 -9.70 27.38 3.95
C LYS A 205 -8.57 27.21 2.95
N TYR A 206 -8.02 26.01 2.85
CA TYR A 206 -6.80 25.76 2.08
C TYR A 206 -7.06 25.13 0.71
N GLN A 207 -8.33 24.87 0.36
CA GLN A 207 -8.73 24.24 -0.90
C GLN A 207 -8.07 22.88 -1.14
N ILE A 208 -7.79 22.16 -0.05
CA ILE A 208 -7.19 20.82 -0.09
C ILE A 208 -8.30 19.80 -0.27
N ALA A 209 -8.27 19.10 -1.40
CA ALA A 209 -9.27 18.12 -1.78
C ALA A 209 -8.63 16.80 -2.26
N THR A 210 -9.46 15.77 -2.35
CA THR A 210 -9.13 14.51 -3.05
C THR A 210 -9.08 14.71 -4.56
N SER A 211 -8.62 13.70 -5.31
CA SER A 211 -8.62 13.73 -6.79
C SER A 211 -9.99 14.04 -7.41
N LYS A 212 -11.08 13.69 -6.71
CA LYS A 212 -12.48 13.92 -7.12
C LYS A 212 -13.03 15.28 -6.65
N ASN A 213 -12.16 16.19 -6.22
CA ASN A 213 -12.52 17.50 -5.67
C ASN A 213 -13.53 17.42 -4.50
N ARG A 214 -13.33 16.44 -3.61
CA ARG A 214 -14.14 16.29 -2.39
C ARG A 214 -13.28 16.57 -1.15
N PRO A 215 -13.89 16.99 -0.03
CA PRO A 215 -13.19 17.02 1.24
C PRO A 215 -12.60 15.64 1.57
N ILE A 216 -11.43 15.65 2.21
CA ILE A 216 -10.84 14.43 2.76
C ILE A 216 -11.61 14.10 4.04
N TRP A 217 -12.40 13.03 4.01
CA TRP A 217 -13.17 12.58 5.16
C TRP A 217 -12.31 11.83 6.16
N ARG A 218 -12.56 12.08 7.44
CA ARG A 218 -11.92 11.44 8.59
C ARG A 218 -12.91 10.47 9.24
N GLU A 219 -12.83 9.20 8.90
CA GLU A 219 -13.76 8.20 9.45
C GLU A 219 -13.44 7.85 10.92
N GLY A 220 -14.47 7.57 11.72
CA GLY A 220 -14.33 7.07 13.08
C GLY A 220 -14.07 8.10 14.17
N LEU A 221 -13.86 9.38 13.80
CA LEU A 221 -13.74 10.49 14.76
C LEU A 221 -15.01 10.62 15.60
N ASP A 222 -14.83 10.96 16.88
CA ASP A 222 -15.92 11.16 17.82
C ASP A 222 -16.64 12.48 17.54
N CYS A 223 -17.97 12.43 17.52
CA CYS A 223 -18.81 13.60 17.36
C CYS A 223 -19.61 13.85 18.65
N VAL A 224 -20.11 15.08 18.77
CA VAL A 224 -21.01 15.47 19.86
C VAL A 224 -22.19 14.48 19.98
N GLY A 225 -22.48 14.06 21.21
CA GLY A 225 -23.58 13.14 21.51
C GLY A 225 -23.28 11.67 21.24
N GLY A 226 -22.01 11.25 21.32
CA GLY A 226 -21.60 9.85 21.19
C GLY A 226 -21.71 9.28 19.78
N LYS A 227 -21.81 10.16 18.77
CA LYS A 227 -21.85 9.80 17.36
C LYS A 227 -20.42 9.62 16.83
N LYS A 228 -20.28 9.00 15.65
CA LYS A 228 -18.99 8.89 14.94
C LYS A 228 -19.11 9.31 13.48
N CYS A 229 -18.02 9.82 12.93
CA CYS A 229 -17.92 10.16 11.51
C CYS A 229 -17.95 8.90 10.63
N ASN A 230 -18.84 8.87 9.65
CA ASN A 230 -18.91 7.81 8.65
C ASN A 230 -18.14 8.17 7.36
N ARG A 231 -18.10 7.25 6.40
CA ARG A 231 -17.45 7.41 5.07
C ARG A 231 -17.96 8.57 4.21
N TYR A 232 -19.07 9.20 4.59
CA TYR A 232 -19.67 10.32 3.88
C TYR A 232 -19.41 11.66 4.57
N GLY A 233 -18.62 11.68 5.65
CA GLY A 233 -18.37 12.90 6.41
C GLY A 233 -19.51 13.33 7.33
N ILE A 234 -20.38 12.39 7.72
CA ILE A 234 -21.57 12.68 8.53
C ILE A 234 -21.40 12.05 9.92
N CYS A 235 -21.66 12.83 10.96
CA CYS A 235 -21.78 12.36 12.33
C CYS A 235 -23.06 11.53 12.50
N ALA A 236 -22.92 10.21 12.53
CA ALA A 236 -24.02 9.27 12.70
C ALA A 236 -23.88 8.50 14.02
N ALA A 237 -24.99 8.03 14.58
CA ALA A 237 -24.91 7.08 15.69
C ALA A 237 -24.11 5.85 15.23
N PRO A 238 -23.21 5.31 16.07
CA PRO A 238 -22.56 4.05 15.74
C PRO A 238 -23.68 3.03 15.49
N GLY A 239 -23.69 2.43 14.30
CA GLY A 239 -24.69 1.42 13.98
C GLY A 239 -24.64 0.36 15.08
N LEU A 240 -25.77 0.16 15.77
CA LEU A 240 -25.99 -1.03 16.58
C LEU A 240 -25.82 -2.22 15.63
N LEU A 241 -24.62 -2.79 15.60
CA LEU A 241 -24.47 -4.17 15.16
C LEU A 241 -25.50 -4.96 15.97
N PRO A 242 -26.39 -5.74 15.33
CA PRO A 242 -27.27 -6.59 16.08
C PRO A 242 -26.38 -7.51 16.92
N SER A 243 -26.55 -7.45 18.24
CA SER A 243 -26.00 -8.42 19.18
C SER A 243 -26.67 -9.77 18.95
N SER A 244 -26.44 -10.39 17.79
CA SER A 244 -26.64 -11.82 17.59
C SER A 244 -25.52 -12.53 18.36
N LEU A 245 -25.77 -12.75 19.65
CA LEU A 245 -25.26 -13.82 20.52
C LEU A 245 -25.48 -13.43 22.00
N ALA A 246 -26.75 -13.37 22.43
CA ALA A 246 -27.12 -13.57 23.83
C ALA A 246 -27.75 -14.96 23.94
N LEU A 247 -26.92 -16.00 23.79
CA LEU A 247 -27.29 -17.38 24.09
C LEU A 247 -27.35 -17.54 25.62
N GLY A 248 -28.56 -17.80 26.13
CA GLY A 248 -28.78 -18.70 27.26
C GLY A 248 -28.60 -18.12 28.67
N ALA A 249 -29.60 -17.39 29.17
CA ALA A 249 -29.90 -17.38 30.60
C ALA A 249 -31.18 -18.20 30.83
N PRO A 250 -31.12 -19.43 31.38
CA PRO A 250 -32.31 -20.07 31.92
C PRO A 250 -32.64 -19.44 33.27
N LEU A 251 -33.86 -18.90 33.35
CA LEU A 251 -34.51 -18.49 34.59
C LEU A 251 -34.55 -19.65 35.60
N LEU A 252 -34.28 -19.30 36.86
CA LEU A 252 -34.62 -20.05 38.06
C LEU A 252 -36.02 -20.68 37.98
N VAL A 253 -36.12 -21.96 38.32
CA VAL A 253 -37.25 -22.48 39.08
C VAL A 253 -36.70 -23.28 40.25
N THR A 254 -36.60 -22.61 41.40
CA THR A 254 -36.56 -23.26 42.72
C THR A 254 -37.98 -23.59 43.15
N LEU A 255 -38.25 -24.84 43.53
CA LEU A 255 -39.26 -25.21 44.53
C LEU A 255 -39.03 -26.63 45.08
N LEU A 256 -38.51 -26.65 46.30
CA LEU A 256 -38.73 -27.55 47.46
C LEU A 256 -39.43 -28.91 47.26
N GLY A 257 -38.84 -29.95 47.87
CA GLY A 257 -39.59 -31.13 48.33
C GLY A 257 -38.76 -32.38 48.64
N LEU A 258 -37.94 -32.37 49.69
CA LEU A 258 -37.65 -33.48 50.63
C LEU A 258 -36.75 -32.99 51.77
#